data_AF-A0A4R0YWS0-F1
#
_entry.id   AF-A0A4R0YWS0-F1
#
_cell.length_a   1.000
_cell.length_b   1.000
_cell.length_c   1.000
_cell.angle_alpha   90.00
_cell.angle_beta   90.00
_cell.angle_gamma   90.00
#
_symmetry.space_group_name_H-M   'P 1'
#
loop_
_entity.id
_entity.type
_entity.pdbx_description
1 polymer ?
#
loop_
_entity_poly.entity_id
_entity_poly.type
_entity_poly.pdbx_seq_one_letter_code
_entity_poly.pdbx_strand_id
1 'polypeptide(L)'
;AYDMANILRDVIQHGTGRAALKIGRDDLGGKTGTTNDAKDAWFAGFNSKLVSIAWVGFDRPTTLGRREYGGIAALPIWINFMDKSLQGTASSWVQLDKNAKAPISREQPSLQENSSKSRTDRTSPPLARPLYV
;
A
#
# COMPACT_ATOMS: atom_id res chain seq x y z
N ALA A 1 -6.35 7.04 -7.95
CA ALA A 1 -6.28 7.31 -6.50
C ALA A 1 -7.46 6.68 -5.76
N TYR A 2 -8.70 6.92 -6.21
CA TYR A 2 -9.91 6.36 -5.61
C TYR A 2 -9.89 4.82 -5.50
N ASP A 3 -9.53 4.10 -6.55
CA ASP A 3 -9.49 2.63 -6.53
C ASP A 3 -8.47 2.09 -5.52
N MET A 4 -7.28 2.68 -5.49
CA MET A 4 -6.24 2.32 -4.50
C MET A 4 -6.73 2.57 -3.07
N ALA A 5 -7.46 3.68 -2.83
CA ALA A 5 -8.03 3.93 -1.52
C ALA A 5 -9.03 2.84 -1.12
N ASN A 6 -9.89 2.40 -2.04
CA ASN A 6 -10.84 1.32 -1.76
C ASN A 6 -10.14 -0.02 -1.50
N ILE A 7 -9.08 -0.35 -2.26
CA ILE A 7 -8.26 -1.54 -2.00
C ILE A 7 -7.64 -1.46 -0.58
N LEU A 8 -7.15 -0.30 -0.17
CA LEU A 8 -6.58 -0.10 1.17
C LEU A 8 -7.63 -0.10 2.29
N ARG A 9 -8.87 0.28 1.99
CA ARG A 9 -10.01 0.09 2.90
C ARG A 9 -10.32 -1.39 3.07
N ASP A 10 -10.28 -2.17 1.99
CA ASP A 10 -10.53 -3.61 2.05
C ASP A 10 -9.46 -4.36 2.85
N VAL A 11 -8.22 -3.87 2.90
CA VAL A 11 -7.19 -4.43 3.80
C VAL A 11 -7.59 -4.31 5.27
N ILE A 12 -8.26 -3.22 5.65
CA ILE A 12 -8.80 -3.06 7.00
C ILE A 12 -10.07 -3.89 7.18
N GLN A 13 -10.98 -3.93 6.20
CA GLN A 13 -12.25 -4.65 6.36
C GLN A 13 -12.08 -6.18 6.33
N HIS A 14 -11.22 -6.68 5.45
CA HIS A 14 -11.12 -8.10 5.10
C HIS A 14 -9.70 -8.67 5.22
N GLY A 15 -8.67 -7.82 5.37
CA GLY A 15 -7.27 -8.23 5.31
C GLY A 15 -6.50 -8.12 6.63
N THR A 16 -5.20 -7.85 6.49
CA THR A 16 -4.25 -7.82 7.61
C THR A 16 -4.40 -6.62 8.55
N GLY A 17 -5.21 -5.62 8.19
CA GLY A 17 -5.50 -4.44 9.01
C GLY A 17 -6.73 -4.59 9.91
N ARG A 18 -7.35 -5.77 9.96
CA ARG A 18 -8.68 -5.99 10.56
C ARG A 18 -8.84 -5.56 12.02
N ALA A 19 -7.76 -5.54 12.80
CA ALA A 19 -7.83 -5.04 14.17
C ALA A 19 -8.25 -3.56 14.25
N ALA A 20 -8.07 -2.76 13.18
CA ALA A 20 -8.52 -1.37 13.13
C ALA A 20 -10.05 -1.22 13.11
N LEU A 21 -10.81 -2.28 12.81
CA LEU A 21 -12.28 -2.27 12.91
C LEU A 21 -12.77 -1.90 14.32
N LYS A 22 -11.94 -2.08 15.35
CA LYS A 22 -12.28 -1.70 16.73
C LYS A 22 -12.49 -0.20 16.93
N ILE A 23 -12.03 0.65 16.00
CA ILE A 23 -12.27 2.10 16.00
C ILE A 23 -13.75 2.40 15.67
N GLY A 24 -14.47 1.48 15.02
CA GLY A 24 -15.89 1.68 14.69
C GLY A 24 -16.13 2.72 13.59
N ARG A 25 -15.18 2.87 12.67
CA ARG A 25 -15.24 3.81 11.53
C ARG A 25 -15.13 3.10 10.19
N ASP A 26 -15.81 3.64 9.18
CA ASP A 26 -15.86 3.12 7.81
C ASP A 26 -15.01 3.91 6.80
N ASP A 27 -14.43 5.04 7.24
CA ASP A 27 -13.60 5.95 6.45
C ASP A 27 -12.10 5.73 6.64
N LEU A 28 -11.67 4.52 6.96
CA LEU A 28 -10.27 4.19 7.21
C LEU A 28 -9.72 3.25 6.15
N GLY A 29 -8.56 3.60 5.58
CA GLY A 29 -7.75 2.74 4.74
C GLY A 29 -6.35 2.58 5.30
N GLY A 30 -5.71 1.44 5.06
CA GLY A 30 -4.33 1.26 5.51
C GLY A 30 -3.70 -0.05 5.07
N LYS A 31 -2.39 -0.17 5.32
CA LYS A 31 -1.60 -1.32 4.95
C LYS A 31 -0.57 -1.66 6.03
N THR A 32 -0.50 -2.95 6.35
CA THR A 32 0.60 -3.52 7.15
C THR A 32 1.86 -3.66 6.30
N GLY A 33 3.02 -3.34 6.88
CA GLY A 33 4.34 -3.62 6.32
C GLY A 33 5.20 -4.40 7.32
N THR A 34 6.02 -5.32 6.83
CA THR A 34 7.02 -6.03 7.65
C THR A 34 8.22 -6.35 6.78
N THR A 35 9.42 -6.05 7.26
CA THR A 35 10.66 -6.39 6.56
C THR A 35 11.10 -7.82 6.85
N ASN A 36 12.08 -8.32 6.10
CA ASN A 36 12.65 -9.65 6.33
C ASN A 36 13.13 -9.81 7.78
N ASP A 37 12.99 -11.02 8.31
CA ASP A 37 13.30 -11.38 9.70
C ASP A 37 12.56 -10.55 10.77
N ALA A 38 11.47 -9.87 10.39
CA ALA A 38 10.70 -8.99 11.28
C ALA A 38 11.58 -7.95 11.99
N LYS A 39 12.51 -7.33 11.27
CA LYS A 39 13.34 -6.23 11.82
C LYS A 39 12.55 -4.94 11.97
N ASP A 40 11.59 -4.73 11.08
CA ASP A 40 10.71 -3.58 11.08
C ASP A 40 9.25 -4.01 10.94
N ALA A 41 8.40 -3.38 11.73
CA ALA A 41 6.95 -3.49 11.64
C ALA A 41 6.38 -2.10 11.34
N TRP A 42 5.53 -2.01 10.32
CA TRP A 42 4.91 -0.77 9.87
C TRP A 42 3.40 -0.91 9.77
N PHE A 43 2.70 0.20 10.04
CA PHE A 43 1.34 0.39 9.59
C PHE A 43 1.17 1.81 9.05
N ALA A 44 0.78 1.94 7.79
CA ALA A 44 0.46 3.21 7.17
C ALA A 44 -1.04 3.25 6.88
N GLY A 45 -1.72 4.31 7.32
CA GLY A 45 -3.15 4.44 7.11
C GLY A 45 -3.64 5.88 7.12
N PHE A 46 -4.88 6.06 6.72
CA PHE A 46 -5.47 7.38 6.52
C PHE A 46 -7.00 7.37 6.57
N ASN A 47 -7.57 8.56 6.76
CA ASN A 47 -8.85 8.96 6.19
C ASN A 47 -8.64 10.16 5.24
N SER A 48 -9.70 10.78 4.71
CA SER A 48 -9.54 11.89 3.76
C SER A 48 -8.87 13.16 4.36
N LYS A 49 -8.78 13.25 5.69
CA LYS A 49 -8.32 14.44 6.43
C LYS A 49 -6.99 14.24 7.15
N LEU A 50 -6.62 13.01 7.46
CA LEU A 50 -5.46 12.68 8.26
C LEU A 50 -4.78 11.42 7.71
N VAL A 51 -3.46 11.52 7.52
CA VAL A 51 -2.58 10.39 7.21
C VAL A 51 -1.66 10.19 8.41
N SER A 52 -1.47 8.94 8.82
CA SER A 52 -0.56 8.60 9.90
C SER A 52 0.15 7.27 9.62
N ILE A 53 1.39 7.19 10.09
CA ILE A 53 2.27 6.03 9.89
C ILE A 53 2.88 5.69 11.25
N ALA A 54 2.76 4.43 11.66
CA ALA A 54 3.42 3.89 12.83
C ALA A 54 4.54 2.92 12.39
N TRP A 55 5.67 3.02 13.06
CA TRP A 55 6.81 2.12 12.90
C TRP A 55 7.28 1.62 14.25
N VAL A 56 7.71 0.36 14.27
CA VAL A 56 8.42 -0.26 15.38
C VAL A 56 9.63 -0.98 14.82
N GLY A 57 10.78 -0.75 15.44
CA GLY A 57 12.07 -1.34 15.11
C GLY A 57 13.11 -0.93 16.13
N PHE A 58 14.28 -1.56 16.07
CA PHE A 58 15.43 -1.17 16.88
C PHE A 58 16.38 -0.28 16.06
N ASP A 59 17.03 0.70 16.69
CA ASP A 59 18.00 1.58 16.03
C ASP A 59 19.14 0.81 15.34
N ARG A 60 19.56 -0.30 15.97
CA ARG A 60 20.42 -1.31 15.34
C ARG A 60 19.53 -2.46 14.88
N PRO A 61 19.43 -2.75 13.57
CA PRO A 61 18.45 -3.71 13.06
C PRO A 61 18.63 -5.13 13.62
N THR A 62 17.73 -5.51 14.51
CA THR A 62 17.60 -6.86 15.07
C THR A 62 16.15 -7.30 14.96
N THR A 63 15.90 -8.62 14.98
CA THR A 63 14.54 -9.14 14.89
C THR A 63 13.70 -8.66 16.08
N LEU A 64 12.48 -8.20 15.81
CA LEU A 64 11.47 -7.90 16.82
C LEU A 64 10.94 -9.18 17.48
N GLY A 65 11.10 -10.32 16.80
CA GLY A 65 10.59 -11.62 17.21
C GLY A 65 9.75 -12.25 16.10
N ARG A 66 9.65 -13.60 16.11
CA ARG A 66 9.01 -14.38 15.03
C ARG A 66 7.54 -14.05 14.78
N ARG A 67 6.86 -13.36 15.70
CA ARG A 67 5.43 -13.02 15.61
C ARG A 67 5.16 -11.51 15.53
N GLU A 68 6.22 -10.69 15.51
CA GLU A 68 6.11 -9.23 15.54
C GLU A 68 6.01 -8.63 14.13
N TYR A 69 4.85 -8.83 13.50
CA TYR A 69 4.52 -8.26 12.20
C TYR A 69 3.91 -6.85 12.32
N GLY A 70 3.73 -6.16 11.20
CA GLY A 70 3.12 -4.83 11.14
C GLY A 70 1.73 -4.75 11.77
N GLY A 71 0.94 -5.82 11.68
CA GLY A 71 -0.39 -5.94 12.30
C GLY A 71 -0.37 -6.17 13.82
N ILE A 72 0.79 -6.50 14.39
CA ILE A 72 0.97 -6.84 15.81
C ILE A 72 1.69 -5.71 16.55
N ALA A 73 2.85 -5.28 16.05
CA ALA A 73 3.67 -4.28 16.75
C ALA A 73 3.25 -2.83 16.42
N ALA A 74 3.08 -2.49 15.14
CA ALA A 74 2.81 -1.11 14.71
C ALA A 74 1.32 -0.73 14.70
N LEU A 75 0.45 -1.66 14.29
CA LEU A 75 -0.98 -1.41 14.16
C LEU A 75 -1.66 -0.95 15.47
N PRO A 76 -1.38 -1.52 16.67
CA PRO A 76 -2.01 -1.04 17.90
C PRO A 76 -1.68 0.42 18.24
N ILE A 77 -0.45 0.87 17.93
CA ILE A 77 -0.04 2.27 18.09
C ILE A 77 -0.88 3.16 17.17
N TRP A 78 -0.97 2.78 15.89
CA TRP A 78 -1.75 3.51 14.90
C TRP A 78 -3.23 3.60 15.29
N ILE A 79 -3.82 2.51 15.78
CA ILE A 79 -5.23 2.49 16.20
C ILE A 79 -5.45 3.46 17.36
N ASN A 80 -4.64 3.39 18.42
CA ASN A 80 -4.79 4.27 19.58
C ASN A 80 -4.68 5.75 19.23
N PHE A 81 -3.80 6.09 18.28
CA PHE A 81 -3.68 7.45 17.78
C PHE A 81 -4.92 7.86 17.00
N MET A 82 -5.31 7.08 15.98
CA MET A 82 -6.43 7.44 15.10
C MET A 82 -7.77 7.47 15.82
N ASP A 83 -8.02 6.56 16.76
CA ASP A 83 -9.23 6.53 17.60
C ASP A 83 -9.42 7.85 18.35
N LYS A 84 -8.35 8.36 18.97
CA LYS A 84 -8.37 9.64 19.68
C LYS A 84 -8.42 10.83 18.73
N SER A 85 -7.61 10.82 17.67
CA SER A 85 -7.50 11.96 16.74
C SER A 85 -8.76 12.18 15.91
N LEU A 86 -9.55 11.13 15.65
CA LEU A 86 -10.78 11.22 14.87
C LEU A 86 -12.04 11.26 15.72
N GLN A 87 -11.93 11.23 17.05
CA GLN A 87 -13.08 11.29 17.95
C GLN A 87 -13.90 12.57 17.71
N GLY A 88 -15.21 12.42 17.53
CA GLY A 88 -16.13 13.55 17.26
C GLY A 88 -16.04 14.15 15.86
N THR A 89 -15.14 13.66 14.99
CA THR A 89 -15.05 14.11 13.59
C THR A 89 -16.04 13.34 12.71
N ALA A 90 -16.65 14.04 11.75
CA ALA A 90 -17.51 13.41 10.74
C ALA A 90 -16.73 12.37 9.92
N SER A 91 -17.40 11.29 9.49
CA SER A 91 -16.83 10.33 8.54
C SER A 91 -16.48 11.04 7.23
N SER A 92 -15.26 10.82 6.73
CA SER A 92 -14.79 11.48 5.51
C SER A 92 -13.86 10.60 4.69
N TRP A 93 -14.33 10.23 3.49
CA TRP A 93 -13.61 9.36 2.56
C TRP A 93 -13.15 10.07 1.29
N VAL A 94 -12.25 9.43 0.56
CA VAL A 94 -11.74 9.90 -0.74
C VAL A 94 -12.89 9.98 -1.73
N GLN A 95 -13.00 11.11 -2.43
CA GLN A 95 -14.02 11.33 -3.45
C GLN A 95 -13.48 10.96 -4.83
N LEU A 96 -14.34 10.35 -5.65
CA LEU A 96 -14.02 10.12 -7.05
C LEU A 96 -14.12 11.46 -7.81
N ASP A 97 -12.99 11.96 -8.27
CA ASP A 97 -12.97 13.06 -9.24
C ASP A 97 -13.36 12.50 -10.61
N LYS A 98 -14.59 12.81 -11.04
CA LYS A 98 -15.13 12.37 -12.34
C LYS A 98 -14.41 12.98 -13.54
N ASN A 99 -13.67 14.08 -13.33
CA ASN A 99 -12.91 14.78 -14.36
C ASN A 99 -11.43 14.39 -14.33
N ALA A 100 -11.01 13.50 -13.41
CA ALA A 100 -9.65 13.00 -13.38
C ALA A 100 -9.34 12.27 -14.70
N LYS A 101 -8.27 12.70 -15.38
CA LYS A 101 -7.77 12.02 -16.57
C LYS A 101 -7.51 10.56 -16.22
N ALA A 102 -8.02 9.64 -17.05
CA ALA A 102 -7.78 8.23 -16.87
C ALA A 102 -6.26 7.96 -16.70
N PRO A 103 -5.87 6.99 -15.87
CA PRO A 103 -4.48 6.56 -15.82
C PRO A 103 -4.00 6.30 -17.25
N ILE A 104 -2.81 6.78 -17.60
CA ILE A 104 -2.20 6.57 -18.93
C ILE A 104 -2.31 5.07 -19.25
N SER A 105 -3.19 4.72 -20.18
CA SER A 105 -3.40 3.33 -20.56
C SER A 105 -2.09 2.81 -21.13
N ARG A 106 -1.44 1.88 -20.43
CA ARG A 106 -0.19 1.25 -20.91
C ARG A 106 -0.44 0.43 -22.19
N GLU A 107 -1.69 0.19 -22.53
CA GLU A 107 -2.15 -0.48 -23.73
C GLU A 107 -3.02 0.48 -24.54
N GLN A 108 -2.39 1.31 -25.36
CA GLN A 108 -2.91 1.60 -26.69
C GLN A 108 -1.82 1.18 -27.66
N PRO A 109 -1.97 0.05 -28.38
CA PRO A 109 -1.13 -0.21 -29.53
C PRO A 109 -1.40 0.93 -30.51
N SER A 110 -0.42 1.80 -30.72
CA SER A 110 -0.47 2.77 -31.80
C SER A 110 -0.39 1.97 -33.11
N LEU A 111 -1.53 1.72 -33.75
CA LEU A 111 -1.56 1.32 -35.14
C LEU A 111 -1.14 2.53 -35.97
N GLN A 112 0.16 2.72 -36.13
CA GLN A 112 0.71 3.55 -37.19
C GLN A 112 1.07 2.63 -38.35
N GLU A 113 0.20 2.59 -39.35
CA GLU A 113 0.60 2.26 -40.71
C GLU A 113 1.65 3.28 -41.15
N ASN A 114 2.86 2.82 -41.48
CA ASN A 114 3.54 3.22 -42.71
C ASN A 114 4.82 2.40 -42.97
N SER A 115 5.04 2.18 -44.25
CA SER A 115 5.92 1.22 -44.89
C SER A 115 7.42 1.57 -44.90
N SER A 116 8.22 0.49 -44.95
CA SER A 116 9.58 0.33 -45.49
C SER A 116 10.77 1.16 -44.94
N LYS A 117 11.65 0.49 -44.17
CA LYS A 117 13.13 0.45 -44.38
C LYS A 117 13.84 -0.60 -43.50
N SER A 118 14.40 -1.62 -44.16
CA SER A 118 15.62 -2.43 -43.89
C SER A 118 16.00 -2.94 -42.48
N ARG A 119 16.10 -4.29 -42.36
CA ARG A 119 17.07 -5.16 -41.60
C ARG A 119 18.14 -4.42 -40.77
N THR A 120 18.41 -4.75 -39.49
CA THR A 120 19.07 -5.99 -38.99
C THR A 120 19.02 -6.16 -37.45
N ASP A 121 18.95 -7.42 -37.02
CA ASP A 121 19.52 -8.07 -35.82
C ASP A 121 19.16 -7.68 -34.36
N ARG A 122 18.50 -8.66 -33.72
CA ARG A 122 18.94 -9.39 -32.51
C ARG A 122 19.60 -8.57 -31.39
N THR A 123 18.89 -8.46 -30.27
CA THR A 123 19.32 -8.98 -28.96
C THR A 123 18.23 -8.69 -27.92
N SER A 124 17.36 -9.66 -27.68
CA SER A 124 16.63 -9.70 -26.41
C SER A 124 17.67 -9.95 -25.30
N PRO A 125 17.74 -9.13 -24.24
CA PRO A 125 18.61 -9.43 -23.13
C PRO A 125 18.19 -10.76 -22.48
N PRO A 126 19.14 -11.61 -22.06
CA PRO A 126 18.81 -12.90 -21.47
C PRO A 126 18.06 -12.72 -20.14
N LEU A 127 17.07 -13.59 -19.90
CA LEU A 127 16.32 -13.67 -18.66
C LEU A 127 17.24 -13.90 -17.46
N ALA A 128 17.03 -13.15 -16.38
CA ALA A 128 17.77 -13.29 -15.13
C ALA A 128 17.59 -14.69 -14.54
N ARG A 129 18.69 -15.37 -14.23
CA ARG A 129 18.70 -16.66 -13.53
C ARG A 129 18.75 -16.41 -12.01
N PRO A 130 17.97 -17.14 -11.19
CA PRO A 130 18.05 -17.01 -9.75
C PRO A 130 19.36 -17.62 -9.24
N LEU A 131 20.02 -16.91 -8.32
CA LEU A 131 21.18 -17.41 -7.59
C LEU A 131 20.69 -18.06 -6.29
N TYR A 132 20.61 -19.38 -6.29
CA TYR A 132 20.68 -20.17 -5.06
C TYR A 132 21.78 -21.23 -5.25
N VAL A 133 22.63 -21.36 -4.23
CA VAL A 133 23.62 -22.43 -4.05
C VAL A 133 22.96 -23.57 -3.29
#